data_AF-A0A378BFD3-F1
#
_entry.id   AF-A0A378BFD3-F1
#
_cell.length_a   1.000
_cell.length_b   1.000
_cell.length_c   1.000
_cell.angle_alpha   90.00
_cell.angle_beta   90.00
_cell.angle_gamma   90.00
#
_symmetry.space_group_name_H-M   'P 1'
#
loop_
_entity.id
_entity.type
_entity.pdbx_description
1 polymer ?
#
loop_
_entity_poly.entity_id
_entity_poly.type
_entity_poly.pdbx_seq_one_letter_code
_entity_poly.pdbx_strand_id
1 'polypeptide(L)' 'MRLSRATPYVMAFGSYSTAMLKGLVDIPVYPLKGYSLTIPIAQEDGAPVSTILDETYKIAHHPLRSAHSGRRHGGDRRF' A
#
# COMPACT_ATOMS: atom_id res chain seq x y z
N MET A 1 26.97 18.64 -32.11
CA MET A 1 25.85 17.72 -31.81
C MET A 1 24.80 18.52 -31.05
N ARG A 2 23.69 18.90 -31.70
CA ARG A 2 22.68 19.81 -31.13
C ARG A 2 21.57 18.99 -30.48
N LEU A 3 21.36 19.18 -29.18
CA LEU A 3 20.29 18.49 -28.43
C LEU A 3 18.94 19.03 -28.92
N SER A 4 18.08 18.15 -29.43
CA SER A 4 16.71 18.46 -29.81
C SER A 4 15.84 18.66 -28.56
N ARG A 5 14.98 19.68 -28.61
CA ARG A 5 14.04 20.09 -27.56
C ARG A 5 13.29 18.88 -26.97
N ALA A 6 13.41 18.67 -25.66
CA ALA A 6 12.83 17.52 -24.98
C ALA A 6 11.31 17.68 -24.83
N THR A 7 10.57 16.62 -25.17
CA THR A 7 9.17 16.44 -24.77
C THR A 7 9.14 16.18 -23.25
N PRO A 8 8.10 16.59 -22.51
CA PRO A 8 7.97 16.22 -21.11
C PRO A 8 7.92 14.69 -20.94
N TYR A 9 8.64 14.17 -19.94
CA TYR A 9 8.68 12.76 -19.57
C TYR A 9 8.27 12.59 -18.10
N VAL A 10 7.66 11.45 -17.77
CA VAL A 10 7.26 11.09 -16.39
C VAL A 10 8.15 9.97 -15.87
N MET A 11 8.65 10.12 -14.65
CA MET A 11 9.38 9.07 -13.95
C MET A 11 8.48 8.41 -12.89
N ALA A 12 8.25 7.09 -13.01
CA ALA A 12 7.36 6.32 -12.14
C ALA A 12 8.02 5.05 -11.56
N PHE A 13 9.35 5.05 -11.40
CA PHE A 13 10.11 3.90 -10.88
C PHE A 13 10.11 3.79 -9.35
N GLY A 14 9.18 4.47 -8.67
CA GLY A 14 9.04 4.42 -7.21
C GLY A 14 10.35 4.77 -6.49
N SER A 15 10.79 3.88 -5.59
CA SER A 15 12.02 4.03 -4.80
C SER A 15 13.32 4.09 -5.60
N TYR A 16 13.34 3.58 -6.84
CA TYR A 16 14.53 3.61 -7.70
C TYR A 16 14.71 4.95 -8.42
N SER A 17 13.68 5.80 -8.43
CA SER A 17 13.70 7.10 -9.09
C SER A 17 14.84 8.00 -8.58
N THR A 18 15.18 7.92 -7.29
CA THR A 18 16.24 8.74 -6.68
C THR A 18 17.60 8.46 -7.30
N ALA A 19 17.93 7.18 -7.54
CA ALA A 19 19.19 6.81 -8.17
C ALA A 19 19.22 7.20 -9.65
N MET A 20 18.09 7.09 -10.35
CA MET A 20 17.98 7.42 -11.77
C MET A 20 18.02 8.93 -12.06
N LEU A 21 17.55 9.77 -11.14
CA LEU A 21 17.59 11.23 -11.27
C LEU A 21 18.82 11.88 -10.64
N LYS A 22 19.74 11.08 -10.11
CA LYS A 22 20.96 11.58 -9.48
C LYS A 22 21.73 12.50 -10.43
N GLY A 23 21.94 13.76 -10.03
CA GLY A 23 22.65 14.76 -10.83
C GLY A 23 21.77 15.53 -11.83
N LEU A 24 20.48 15.19 -11.95
CA LEU A 24 19.49 15.95 -12.72
C LEU A 24 18.56 16.72 -11.77
N VAL A 25 17.94 16.01 -10.83
CA VAL A 25 16.99 16.56 -9.85
C VAL A 25 17.05 15.73 -8.56
N ASP A 26 17.15 16.40 -7.42
CA ASP A 26 17.02 15.75 -6.11
C ASP A 26 15.55 15.55 -5.77
N ILE A 27 15.17 14.30 -5.46
CA ILE A 27 13.81 13.94 -5.04
C ILE A 27 13.81 13.47 -3.58
N PRO A 28 12.87 13.92 -2.73
CA PRO A 28 12.82 13.56 -1.30
C PRO A 28 12.19 12.18 -1.08
N VAL A 29 12.65 11.16 -1.81
CA VAL A 29 12.17 9.78 -1.71
C VAL A 29 13.14 8.97 -0.86
N TYR A 30 12.67 8.54 0.30
CA TYR A 30 13.44 7.77 1.29
C TYR A 30 12.81 6.37 1.43
N PRO A 31 13.35 5.34 0.75
CA PRO A 31 12.77 4.02 0.80
C PRO A 31 12.88 3.41 2.21
N LEU A 32 11.75 2.93 2.73
CA LEU A 32 11.67 2.21 4.00
C LEU A 32 11.22 0.78 3.73
N LYS A 33 11.77 -0.17 4.51
CA LYS A 33 11.31 -1.56 4.50
C LYS A 33 10.08 -1.67 5.41
N GLY A 34 8.98 -2.18 4.85
CA GLY A 34 7.79 -2.56 5.60
C GLY A 34 7.55 -4.06 5.48
N TYR A 35 7.06 -4.68 6.56
CA TYR A 35 6.60 -6.07 6.57
C TYR A 35 5.12 -6.10 6.93
N SER A 36 4.40 -7.07 6.40
CA SER A 36 2.99 -7.30 6.70
C SER A 36 2.79 -8.74 7.12
N LEU A 37 2.06 -8.96 8.21
CA LEU A 37 1.69 -10.28 8.68
C LEU A 37 0.16 -10.37 8.72
N THR A 38 -0.39 -11.43 8.15
CA THR A 38 -1.82 -11.75 8.28
C THR A 38 -1.96 -12.86 9.32
N ILE A 39 -2.71 -12.57 10.38
CA ILE A 39 -3.01 -13.53 11.45
C ILE A 39 -4.53 -13.75 11.53
N PRO A 40 -5.00 -14.98 11.79
CA PRO A 40 -6.41 -15.24 12.00
C PRO A 40 -6.88 -14.53 13.27
N ILE A 41 -8.08 -13.94 13.20
CA ILE A 41 -8.73 -13.30 14.35
C ILE A 41 -9.38 -14.41 15.19
N ALA A 42 -9.01 -14.52 16.47
CA ALA A 42 -9.54 -15.55 17.36
C ALA A 42 -10.96 -15.24 17.85
N GLN A 43 -11.29 -13.96 18.06
CA GLN A 43 -12.62 -13.47 18.45
C GLN A 43 -12.92 -12.21 17.65
N GLU A 44 -13.95 -12.25 16.80
CA GLU A 44 -14.31 -11.11 15.95
C GLU A 44 -14.75 -9.89 16.77
N ASP A 45 -15.46 -10.10 17.88
CA ASP A 45 -15.92 -9.02 18.77
C ASP A 45 -14.78 -8.27 19.48
N GLY A 46 -13.63 -8.92 19.64
CA GLY A 46 -12.43 -8.34 20.25
C GLY A 46 -11.46 -7.72 19.24
N ALA A 47 -11.75 -7.83 17.94
CA ALA A 47 -10.89 -7.29 16.90
C ALA A 47 -11.12 -5.79 16.70
N PRO A 48 -10.06 -5.02 16.43
CA PRO A 48 -10.20 -3.59 16.16
C PRO A 48 -10.98 -3.40 14.85
N VAL A 49 -12.10 -2.69 14.93
CA VAL A 49 -12.95 -2.33 13.78
C VAL A 49 -12.33 -1.24 12.90
N SER A 50 -11.29 -0.57 13.40
CA SER A 50 -10.57 0.52 12.74
C SER A 50 -9.06 0.27 12.78
N THR A 51 -8.33 0.97 11.92
CA THR A 51 -6.86 0.97 11.98
C THR A 51 -6.38 1.59 13.28
N ILE A 52 -5.57 0.86 14.04
CA ILE A 52 -4.86 1.38 15.22
C ILE A 52 -3.36 1.42 14.88
N LEU A 53 -2.73 2.57 15.14
CA LEU A 53 -1.30 2.77 14.97
C LEU A 53 -0.62 2.74 16.33
N ASP A 54 0.34 1.83 16.49
CA ASP A 54 1.31 1.86 17.58
C ASP A 54 2.48 2.76 17.17
N GLU A 55 2.60 3.91 17.82
CA GLU A 55 3.65 4.88 17.53
C GLU A 55 5.04 4.50 18.07
N THR A 56 5.08 3.63 19.07
CA THR A 56 6.32 3.14 19.71
C THR A 56 7.02 2.14 18.80
N TYR A 57 6.26 1.21 18.21
CA TYR A 57 6.79 0.16 17.35
C TYR A 57 6.55 0.39 15.85
N LYS A 58 5.85 1.46 15.49
CA LYS A 58 5.47 1.79 14.10
C LYS A 58 4.65 0.66 13.45
N ILE A 59 3.81 0.00 14.25
CA ILE A 59 2.97 -1.11 13.80
C ILE A 59 1.55 -0.58 13.56
N ALA A 60 0.98 -0.91 12.41
CA ALA A 60 -0.43 -0.66 12.13
C ALA A 60 -1.20 -1.98 12.21
N HIS A 61 -2.23 -2.01 13.05
CA HIS A 61 -3.21 -3.09 13.10
C HIS A 61 -4.42 -2.67 12.27
N HIS A 62 -4.70 -3.38 11.18
CA HIS A 62 -5.84 -3.11 10.31
C HIS A 62 -6.70 -4.37 10.17
N PRO A 63 -8.02 -4.30 10.39
CA PRO A 63 -8.91 -5.44 10.15
C PRO A 63 -8.93 -5.81 8.67
N LEU A 64 -8.59 -7.05 8.34
CA LEU A 64 -8.68 -7.50 6.96
C LEU A 64 -10.16 -7.63 6.58
N ARG A 65 -10.70 -6.70 5.78
CA ARG A 65 -12.03 -6.88 5.20
C ARG A 65 -11.99 -8.14 4.35
N SER A 66 -12.91 -9.08 4.64
CA SER A 66 -13.16 -10.26 3.81
C SER A 66 -13.22 -9.81 2.35
N ALA A 67 -12.20 -10.17 1.56
CA ALA A 67 -12.31 -10.15 0.12
C ALA A 67 -13.55 -10.96 -0.20
N HIS A 68 -14.51 -10.35 -0.89
CA HIS A 68 -15.77 -10.97 -1.27
C HIS A 68 -15.44 -12.26 -2.05
N SER A 69 -15.37 -13.38 -1.33
CA SER A 69 -15.27 -14.71 -1.89
C SER A 69 -16.60 -14.93 -2.56
N GLY A 70 -16.60 -14.82 -3.88
CA GLY A 70 -17.77 -15.04 -4.72
C GLY A 70 -18.29 -16.47 -4.54
N ARG A 71 -19.14 -16.69 -3.54
CA ARG A 71 -20.08 -17.80 -3.54
C ARG A 71 -21.31 -17.34 -4.31
N ARG A 72 -21.31 -17.61 -5.61
CA ARG A 72 -22.55 -17.88 -6.33
C ARG A 72 -23.11 -19.19 -5.79
N HIS A 73 -24.01 -19.13 -4.82
CA HIS A 73 -25.06 -20.14 -4.69
C HIS A 73 -26.29 -19.47 -4.08
N GLY A 74 -27.39 -19.55 -4.83
CA GLY A 74 -28.63 -18.82 -4.59
C GLY A 74 -29.43 -19.31 -3.41
N GLY A 75 -30.40 -18.49 -3.02
CA GLY A 75 -31.42 -18.84 -2.03
C GLY A 75 -31.89 -17.63 -1.24
N ASP A 76 -33.01 -17.07 -1.70
CA ASP A 76 -33.98 -16.22 -0.98
C ASP A 76 -33.51 -14.89 -0.39
N ARG A 77 -33.92 -13.80 -1.06
CA ARG A 77 -34.04 -12.47 -0.47
C ARG A 77 -35.31 -12.46 0.39
N ARG A 78 -35.17 -12.39 1.71
CA ARG A 78 -36.18 -11.78 2.58
C ARG A 78 -35.59 -11.42 3.95
N PHE A 79 -35.92 -10.19 4.35
CA PHE A 79 -35.61 -9.46 5.59
C PHE A 79 -34.26 -8.75 5.62
#